data_AF-A0A1H9B0N0-F1
#
_entry.id   AF-A0A1H9B0N0-F1
#
_cell.length_a   1.000
_cell.length_b   1.000
_cell.length_c   1.000
_cell.angle_alpha   90.00
_cell.angle_beta   90.00
_cell.angle_gamma   90.00
#
_symmetry.space_group_name_H-M   'P 1'
#
loop_
_entity.id
_entity.type
_entity.pdbx_description
1 polymer ?
#
loop_
_entity_poly.entity_id
_entity_poly.type
_entity_poly.pdbx_seq_one_letter_code
_entity_poly.pdbx_strand_id
1 'polypeptide(L)'
;MSYCLVGIDGNAYSVMGYTQRAMKECNFTKEEIDAYLKDAMSSDYNHLLCVSADMIDKCNERCDDDDDDDDYEIEMDDDTIEDEYELEDEEDF
;
A
#
# COMPACT_ATOMS: atom_id res chain seq x y z
N MET A 1 -17.96 -2.78 -3.63
CA MET A 1 -17.62 -1.44 -3.06
C MET A 1 -16.71 -0.74 -4.07
N SER A 2 -16.81 0.57 -4.32
CA SER A 2 -15.91 1.26 -5.29
C SER A 2 -14.96 2.23 -4.58
N TYR A 3 -13.66 1.92 -4.61
CA TYR A 3 -12.56 2.71 -4.08
C TYR A 3 -12.11 3.77 -5.09
N CYS A 4 -11.67 4.94 -4.59
CA CYS A 4 -11.22 6.05 -5.43
C CYS A 4 -10.19 6.91 -4.69
N LEU A 5 -9.12 7.30 -5.41
CA LEU A 5 -8.08 8.18 -4.88
C LEU A 5 -8.48 9.67 -4.83
N VAL A 6 -9.65 10.02 -5.37
CA VAL A 6 -10.14 11.42 -5.41
C VAL A 6 -10.66 11.84 -4.04
N GLY A 7 -10.06 12.91 -3.49
CA GLY A 7 -10.46 13.48 -2.19
C GLY A 7 -9.64 12.97 -1.01
N ILE A 8 -8.65 12.11 -1.24
CA ILE A 8 -7.67 11.71 -0.23
C ILE A 8 -6.64 12.83 -0.07
N ASP A 9 -6.09 12.95 1.14
CA ASP A 9 -4.92 13.80 1.40
C ASP A 9 -3.80 13.44 0.42
N GLY A 10 -3.22 14.46 -0.23
CA GLY A 10 -2.17 14.31 -1.23
C GLY A 10 -0.82 13.86 -0.64
N ASN A 11 -0.72 13.54 0.64
CA ASN A 11 0.48 12.97 1.22
C ASN A 11 0.68 11.51 0.77
N ALA A 12 1.92 11.15 0.47
CA ALA A 12 2.32 9.79 0.11
C ALA A 12 1.85 8.73 1.12
N TYR A 13 1.99 9.02 2.42
CA TYR A 13 1.53 8.11 3.48
C TYR A 13 0.01 7.89 3.46
N SER A 14 -0.75 8.94 3.14
CA SER A 14 -2.21 8.86 3.05
C SER A 14 -2.66 8.03 1.85
N VAL A 15 -1.99 8.17 0.71
CA VAL A 15 -2.26 7.38 -0.51
C VAL A 15 -1.91 5.90 -0.28
N MET A 16 -0.73 5.61 0.28
CA MET A 16 -0.31 4.23 0.59
C MET A 16 -1.25 3.57 1.61
N GLY A 17 -1.60 4.28 2.69
CA GLY A 17 -2.49 3.77 3.73
C GLY A 17 -3.90 3.48 3.21
N TYR A 18 -4.44 4.34 2.35
CA TYR A 18 -5.75 4.10 1.73
C TYR A 18 -5.72 2.88 0.80
N THR A 19 -4.70 2.78 -0.05
CA THR A 19 -4.58 1.67 -1.01
C THR A 19 -4.39 0.34 -0.28
N GLN A 20 -3.54 0.30 0.76
CA GLN A 20 -3.38 -0.90 1.59
C GLN A 20 -4.71 -1.33 2.22
N ARG A 21 -5.51 -0.38 2.71
CA ARG A 21 -6.82 -0.68 3.30
C ARG A 21 -7.77 -1.27 2.25
N ALA A 22 -7.82 -0.70 1.05
CA ALA A 22 -8.63 -1.23 -0.04
C ALA A 22 -8.21 -2.66 -0.40
N MET A 23 -6.91 -2.94 -0.48
CA MET A 23 -6.38 -4.29 -0.73
C MET A 23 -6.80 -5.28 0.37
N LYS A 24 -6.76 -4.87 1.64
CA LYS A 24 -7.22 -5.71 2.76
C LYS A 24 -8.71 -6.00 2.69
N GLU A 25 -9.52 -5.00 2.36
CA GLU A 25 -10.97 -5.14 2.22
C GLU A 25 -11.37 -5.98 0.98
N CYS A 26 -10.47 -6.14 0.00
CA CYS A 26 -10.65 -7.00 -1.17
C CYS A 26 -9.89 -8.35 -1.09
N ASN A 27 -9.56 -8.79 0.12
CA ASN A 27 -8.94 -10.10 0.39
C ASN A 27 -7.65 -10.36 -0.41
N PHE A 28 -6.84 -9.33 -0.65
CA PHE A 28 -5.48 -9.50 -1.16
C PHE A 28 -4.60 -10.13 -0.07
N THR A 29 -3.65 -10.96 -0.48
CA THR A 29 -2.72 -11.58 0.47
C THR A 29 -1.72 -10.54 1.00
N LYS A 30 -1.12 -10.84 2.16
CA LYS A 30 -0.05 -10.02 2.71
C LYS A 30 1.11 -9.85 1.72
N GLU A 31 1.44 -10.90 0.97
CA GLU A 31 2.52 -10.88 -0.02
C GLU A 31 2.23 -9.92 -1.17
N GLU A 32 0.97 -9.82 -1.62
CA GLU A 32 0.54 -8.88 -2.65
C GLU A 32 0.58 -7.44 -2.14
N ILE A 33 0.18 -7.22 -0.89
CA ILE A 33 0.26 -5.92 -0.23
C ILE A 33 1.73 -5.47 -0.09
N ASP A 34 2.61 -6.36 0.35
CA ASP A 34 4.04 -6.06 0.53
C ASP A 34 4.71 -5.78 -0.83
N ALA A 35 4.33 -6.51 -1.87
CA ALA A 35 4.79 -6.24 -3.24
C ALA A 35 4.35 -4.86 -3.73
N TYR A 36 3.10 -4.46 -3.47
CA TYR A 36 2.61 -3.11 -3.76
C TYR A 36 3.42 -2.04 -3.02
N LEU A 37 3.63 -2.21 -1.71
CA LEU A 37 4.37 -1.24 -0.91
C LEU A 37 5.80 -1.07 -1.42
N LYS A 38 6.46 -2.18 -1.77
CA LYS A 38 7.81 -2.15 -2.34
C LYS A 38 7.86 -1.41 -3.68
N ASP A 39 6.89 -1.64 -4.56
CA ASP A 39 6.82 -0.95 -5.85
C ASP A 39 6.51 0.54 -5.68
N ALA A 40 5.54 0.86 -4.82
CA ALA A 40 5.12 2.22 -4.49
C ALA A 40 6.26 3.06 -3.88
N MET A 41 7.16 2.44 -3.11
CA MET A 41 8.32 3.10 -2.48
C MET A 41 9.58 3.12 -3.36
N SER A 42 9.58 2.46 -4.52
CA SER A 42 10.79 2.30 -5.35
C SER A 42 11.21 3.56 -6.12
N SER A 43 10.37 4.59 -6.17
CA SER A 43 10.56 5.75 -7.03
C SER A 43 9.90 7.02 -6.45
N ASP A 44 9.46 7.94 -7.32
CA ASP A 44 8.92 9.24 -6.95
C ASP A 44 7.42 9.22 -6.66
N TYR A 45 6.91 10.33 -6.12
CA TYR A 45 5.49 10.52 -5.82
C TYR A 45 4.55 10.26 -7.03
N ASN A 46 4.97 10.59 -8.25
CA ASN A 46 4.17 10.27 -9.45
C ASN A 46 4.06 8.77 -9.70
N HIS A 47 5.13 8.02 -9.43
CA HIS A 47 5.12 6.56 -9.51
C HIS A 47 4.18 5.96 -8.47
N LEU A 48 4.27 6.44 -7.22
CA LEU A 48 3.33 6.06 -6.15
C LEU A 48 1.87 6.26 -6.60
N LEU A 49 1.53 7.41 -7.18
CA LEU A 49 0.17 7.67 -7.64
C LEU A 49 -0.27 6.71 -8.75
N CYS A 50 0.58 6.45 -9.73
CA CYS A 50 0.29 5.52 -10.82
C CYS A 50 0.06 4.09 -10.30
N VAL A 51 0.97 3.58 -9.47
CA VAL A 51 0.87 2.24 -8.89
C VAL A 51 -0.35 2.12 -7.97
N SER A 52 -0.63 3.15 -7.18
CA SER A 52 -1.80 3.17 -6.29
C SER A 52 -3.11 3.21 -7.08
N ALA A 53 -3.18 3.98 -8.16
CA ALA A 53 -4.37 4.04 -9.00
C ALA A 53 -4.64 2.68 -9.67
N ASP A 54 -3.60 2.07 -10.25
CA ASP A 54 -3.69 0.73 -10.86
C ASP A 54 -4.11 -0.34 -9.83
N MET A 55 -3.61 -0.23 -8.60
CA MET A 55 -4.00 -1.16 -7.53
C MET A 55 -5.45 -0.95 -7.06
N ILE A 56 -5.91 0.30 -6.97
CA ILE A 56 -7.31 0.60 -6.67
C ILE A 56 -8.26 0.05 -7.75
N ASP A 57 -7.88 0.14 -9.03
CA ASP A 57 -8.65 -0.44 -10.12
C ASP A 57 -8.73 -1.98 -9.97
N LYS A 58 -7.61 -2.65 -9.67
CA LYS A 58 -7.60 -4.09 -9.36
C LYS A 58 -8.45 -4.46 -8.14
N CYS A 59 -8.43 -3.62 -7.10
CA CYS A 59 -9.26 -3.81 -5.92
C CYS A 59 -10.75 -3.74 -6.29
N ASN A 60 -11.15 -2.75 -7.09
CA ASN A 60 -12.53 -2.62 -7.56
C ASN A 60 -12.97 -3.84 -8.37
N GLU A 61 -12.11 -4.33 -9.27
CA GLU A 61 -12.39 -5.55 -10.05
C GLU A 61 -12.55 -6.80 -9.18
N ARG A 62 -11.83 -6.88 -8.06
CA ARG A 62 -11.84 -8.06 -7.17
C ARG A 62 -12.93 -8.02 -6.10
N CYS A 63 -13.21 -6.85 -5.53
CA CYS A 63 -14.23 -6.64 -4.49
C CYS A 63 -15.68 -6.67 -4.99
N ASP A 64 -15.93 -6.69 -6.30
CA ASP A 64 -17.29 -6.81 -6.84
C ASP A 64 -17.83 -8.26 -6.78
N ASP A 65 -17.05 -9.24 -6.29
CA ASP A 65 -17.41 -10.67 -6.33
C ASP A 65 -17.61 -11.39 -4.96
N ASP A 66 -17.23 -10.85 -3.79
CA ASP A 66 -17.24 -11.62 -2.52
C ASP A 66 -17.99 -10.94 -1.36
N ASP A 67 -19.29 -11.28 -1.22
CA ASP A 67 -20.00 -11.38 0.07
C ASP A 67 -19.53 -12.71 0.71
N ASP A 68 -18.39 -12.77 1.40
CA ASP A 68 -18.15 -13.84 2.39
C ASP A 68 -17.08 -13.47 3.43
N ASP A 69 -17.57 -13.55 4.67
CA ASP A 69 -16.97 -13.49 5.99
C ASP A 69 -15.62 -14.24 6.09
N ASP A 70 -14.52 -13.58 6.47
CA ASP A 70 -13.43 -14.25 7.17
C ASP A 70 -12.59 -13.28 8.03
N ASP A 71 -12.67 -13.54 9.33
CA ASP A 71 -11.96 -12.97 10.47
C ASP A 71 -10.45 -13.25 10.37
N TYR A 72 -9.66 -12.24 9.99
CA TYR A 72 -8.19 -12.34 10.03
C TYR A 72 -7.65 -11.75 11.34
N GLU A 73 -7.35 -12.60 12.32
CA GLU A 73 -6.51 -12.24 13.46
C GLU A 73 -5.11 -11.84 12.96
N ILE A 74 -4.76 -10.55 13.09
CA ILE A 74 -3.39 -10.09 12.88
C ILE A 74 -2.62 -10.37 14.17
N GLU A 75 -1.83 -11.44 14.18
CA GLU A 75 -0.72 -11.61 15.12
C GLU A 75 0.30 -10.50 14.83
N MET A 76 0.33 -9.46 15.69
CA MET A 76 1.40 -8.45 15.67
C MET A 76 2.68 -9.09 16.23
N ASP A 77 3.53 -9.62 15.37
CA ASP A 77 4.93 -9.86 15.75
C ASP A 77 5.65 -8.49 15.86
N ASP A 78 6.04 -8.17 17.09
CA ASP A 78 6.60 -6.92 17.64
C ASP A 78 8.02 -6.56 17.15
N ASP A 79 8.62 -7.28 16.20
CA ASP A 79 10.10 -7.33 16.06
C ASP A 79 10.67 -7.15 14.64
N THR A 80 10.15 -6.28 13.76
CA THR A 80 10.94 -5.88 12.58
C THR A 80 10.64 -4.47 12.06
N ILE A 81 11.13 -3.44 12.77
CA ILE A 81 11.62 -2.22 12.11
C ILE A 81 13.14 -2.34 12.10
N GLU A 82 13.67 -3.06 11.11
CA GLU A 82 15.07 -2.99 10.73
C GLU A 82 15.11 -2.72 9.23
N ASP A 83 14.94 -1.46 8.85
CA ASP A 83 15.60 -0.95 7.66
C ASP A 83 16.28 0.36 8.05
N GLU A 84 17.57 0.17 8.30
CA GLU A 84 18.63 1.11 8.55
C GLU A 84 18.72 2.08 7.36
N TYR A 85 18.22 3.32 7.51
CA TYR A 85 18.61 4.39 6.60
C TYR A 85 20.02 4.83 7.00
N GLU A 86 21.05 4.17 6.47
CA GLU A 86 22.38 4.75 6.38
C GLU A 86 22.28 5.96 5.43
N LEU A 87 22.18 7.16 6.00
CA LEU A 87 22.57 8.37 5.28
C LEU A 87 24.08 8.27 5.08
N GLU A 88 24.51 7.78 3.92
CA GLU A 88 25.89 7.96 3.48
C GLU A 88 26.12 9.47 3.29
N ASP A 89 26.87 10.05 4.24
CA ASP A 89 27.59 11.30 4.06
C ASP A 89 28.50 11.16 2.82
N GLU A 90 28.29 11.99 1.79
CA GLU A 90 29.38 12.44 0.94
C GLU A 90 29.39 13.97 0.82
N GLU A 91 30.56 14.47 1.20
CA GLU A 91 31.05 15.84 1.37
C GLU A 91 31.09 16.70 0.09
N ASP A 92 31.32 18.00 0.33
CA ASP A 92 32.32 18.88 -0.34
C ASP A 92 31.72 20.14 -1.03
N PHE A 93 31.76 21.28 -0.32
CA PHE A 93 32.58 22.47 -0.67
C PHE A 93 32.51 23.59 0.39
#